data_AF-A0A2S2NMH3-F1
#
_entry.id   AF-A0A2S2NMH3-F1
#
_cell.length_a   1.000
_cell.length_b   1.000
_cell.length_c   1.000
_cell.angle_alpha   90.00
_cell.angle_beta   90.00
_cell.angle_gamma   90.00
#
_symmetry.space_group_name_H-M   'P 1'
#
loop_
_entity.id
_entity.type
_entity.pdbx_description
1 polymer ?
#
loop_
_entity_poly.entity_id
_entity_poly.type
_entity_poly.pdbx_seq_one_letter_code
_entity_poly.pdbx_strand_id
1 'polypeptide(L)'
;MFLKRNQINLSFLFKNVYRIHFCGYSNKEVNSRMRVLNVAEKNDAAKNIAGHLSGGNLQRREGFSKFNKIYEFNHTFQGSPSTMIMTSVSGHLLGYEFQGSYRSWTSCSPLELFHIPVVKECPKDFLNIKKTLVREVRSCNALVIWTDSDREGENIGFEIIDVCKEVNPRIQVYRATLSEITKPSVQRAISSLGPPNKNISDAVDVRSELDLRIGAAFTRYQTMRLQKVFPEVLAKSLISYGSCQFPTLGFVVERYKDIQNFIPENFWKIKVHHKIENLDVEFSWQRVRLFDEVLCNVLYERCQENPTALVLKVTKKPKSKWRPVPLDTIELEKAASRKLGINAKETMKIAEKLYSQGFISYPRTETNIFPKELNLSNLVQLQVQDNNWGDFAQNVLNNGPSPRQGKKSDQAHPPIHPTKYTNGLQGLIYFTIITYDKNNDNFTLLNNTYNTLLINKITLTIFPLNTKMYNSLSFYPLY
;
A
#
# COMPACT_ATOMS: atom_id res chain seq x y z
N MET A 1 -68.48 -44.25 47.81
CA MET A 1 -69.69 -44.30 46.96
C MET A 1 -69.21 -44.11 45.52
N PHE A 2 -69.24 -45.04 44.56
CA PHE A 2 -70.00 -46.26 44.29
C PHE A 2 -69.11 -47.19 43.41
N LEU A 3 -69.08 -48.51 43.73
CA LEU A 3 -69.14 -49.73 42.87
C LEU A 3 -68.49 -49.74 41.46
N LYS A 4 -67.89 -50.79 40.85
CA LYS A 4 -67.48 -52.20 41.14
C LYS A 4 -67.00 -52.80 39.77
N ARG A 5 -66.08 -53.80 39.77
CA ARG A 5 -65.92 -54.95 38.81
C ARG A 5 -65.56 -54.65 37.33
N ASN A 6 -64.94 -55.52 36.51
CA ASN A 6 -64.23 -56.81 36.57
C ASN A 6 -63.56 -57.04 35.19
N GLN A 7 -62.44 -57.78 35.18
CA GLN A 7 -61.92 -58.77 34.20
C GLN A 7 -62.18 -58.63 32.68
N ILE A 8 -61.14 -58.87 31.85
CA ILE A 8 -60.95 -60.10 31.04
C ILE A 8 -59.58 -60.07 30.34
N ASN A 9 -58.94 -61.24 30.32
CA ASN A 9 -57.69 -61.56 29.66
C ASN A 9 -58.05 -62.37 28.40
N LEU A 10 -57.57 -61.98 27.21
CA LEU A 10 -57.70 -62.79 26.00
C LEU A 10 -56.38 -62.76 25.21
N SER A 11 -55.64 -63.86 25.31
CA SER A 11 -54.61 -64.26 24.37
C SER A 11 -55.25 -64.88 23.12
N PHE A 12 -54.44 -65.01 22.06
CA PHE A 12 -54.68 -65.65 20.76
C PHE A 12 -55.37 -64.82 19.68
N LEU A 13 -54.58 -64.33 18.72
CA LEU A 13 -54.66 -64.83 17.33
C LEU A 13 -53.45 -64.33 16.49
N PHE A 14 -52.85 -65.29 15.78
CA PHE A 14 -51.87 -65.20 14.68
C PHE A 14 -50.37 -65.01 14.98
N LYS A 15 -49.70 -66.17 15.15
CA LYS A 15 -48.42 -66.49 14.50
C LYS A 15 -48.63 -66.55 12.97
N ASN A 16 -47.77 -65.91 12.18
CA ASN A 16 -47.11 -66.58 11.06
C ASN A 16 -45.90 -65.80 10.53
N VAL A 17 -44.89 -66.60 10.20
CA VAL A 17 -43.53 -66.33 9.74
C VAL A 17 -43.54 -65.80 8.30
N TYR A 18 -42.65 -64.87 7.94
CA TYR A 18 -41.62 -65.02 6.88
C TYR A 18 -41.01 -63.69 6.37
N ARG A 19 -39.68 -63.74 6.27
CA ARG A 19 -38.77 -63.03 5.36
C ARG A 19 -38.46 -61.55 5.59
N ILE A 20 -37.33 -61.39 6.27
CA ILE A 20 -36.23 -60.47 5.98
C ILE A 20 -36.18 -60.07 4.49
N HIS A 21 -36.35 -58.77 4.23
CA HIS A 21 -35.71 -58.07 3.12
C HIS A 21 -34.81 -57.00 3.73
N PHE A 22 -33.52 -57.35 3.86
CA PHE A 22 -32.45 -56.35 3.93
C PHE A 22 -32.48 -55.60 2.59
N CYS A 23 -33.25 -54.51 2.53
CA CYS A 23 -33.08 -53.54 1.47
C CYS A 23 -31.77 -52.83 1.77
N GLY A 24 -30.74 -53.17 1.00
CA GLY A 24 -29.44 -52.52 1.07
C GLY A 24 -29.61 -51.02 0.83
N TYR A 25 -29.64 -50.25 1.91
CA TYR A 25 -29.20 -48.88 1.87
C TYR A 25 -27.72 -48.94 1.53
N SER A 26 -27.45 -48.82 0.23
CA SER A 26 -26.19 -48.31 -0.26
C SER A 26 -25.91 -47.04 0.54
N ASN A 27 -24.98 -47.14 1.50
CA ASN A 27 -24.18 -46.02 1.90
C ASN A 27 -23.51 -45.54 0.61
N LYS A 28 -24.17 -44.62 -0.10
CA LYS A 28 -23.42 -43.59 -0.81
C LYS A 28 -22.67 -42.88 0.30
N GLU A 29 -21.46 -43.34 0.57
CA GLU A 29 -20.41 -42.45 1.03
C GLU A 29 -20.40 -41.30 0.02
N VAL A 30 -21.18 -40.26 0.31
CA VAL A 30 -20.92 -38.95 -0.26
C VAL A 30 -19.58 -38.61 0.33
N ASN A 31 -18.53 -38.96 -0.41
CA ASN A 31 -17.17 -38.55 -0.14
C ASN A 31 -17.17 -37.04 -0.39
N SER A 32 -17.79 -36.28 0.52
CA SER A 32 -18.04 -34.86 0.36
C SER A 32 -16.71 -34.19 0.57
N ARG A 33 -15.97 -34.06 -0.53
CA ARG A 33 -14.69 -33.38 -0.58
C ARG A 33 -14.84 -32.03 0.13
N MET A 34 -13.98 -31.77 1.11
CA MET A 34 -14.07 -30.57 1.92
C MET A 34 -14.08 -29.32 1.03
N ARG A 35 -15.00 -28.40 1.27
CA ARG A 35 -15.10 -27.15 0.49
C ARG A 35 -14.60 -25.99 1.33
N VAL A 36 -13.65 -25.24 0.78
CA VAL A 36 -13.00 -24.13 1.48
C VAL A 36 -13.29 -22.85 0.72
N LEU A 37 -14.01 -21.92 1.35
CA LEU A 37 -14.23 -20.57 0.81
C LEU A 37 -12.95 -19.76 1.02
N ASN A 38 -12.44 -19.13 -0.03
CA ASN A 38 -11.26 -18.28 0.03
C ASN A 38 -11.66 -16.90 -0.51
N VAL A 39 -11.38 -15.82 0.24
CA VAL A 39 -11.84 -14.48 -0.13
C VAL A 39 -10.67 -13.50 -0.11
N ALA A 40 -10.33 -12.95 -1.26
CA ALA A 40 -9.32 -11.89 -1.41
C ALA A 40 -9.96 -10.49 -1.44
N GLU A 41 -9.15 -9.45 -1.28
CA GLU A 41 -9.63 -8.05 -1.24
C GLU A 41 -10.15 -7.54 -2.60
N LYS A 42 -9.54 -7.99 -3.69
CA LYS A 42 -9.83 -7.57 -5.08
C LYS A 42 -9.81 -8.78 -6.02
N ASN A 43 -10.54 -8.69 -7.13
CA ASN A 43 -10.65 -9.81 -8.08
C ASN A 43 -9.33 -10.21 -8.73
N ASP A 44 -8.45 -9.24 -9.03
CA ASP A 44 -7.13 -9.54 -9.60
C ASP A 44 -6.25 -10.34 -8.64
N ALA A 45 -6.28 -10.01 -7.34
CA ALA A 45 -5.60 -10.80 -6.30
C ALA A 45 -6.19 -12.21 -6.23
N ALA A 46 -7.52 -12.36 -6.19
CA ALA A 46 -8.18 -13.68 -6.20
C ALA A 46 -7.77 -14.53 -7.41
N LYS A 47 -7.74 -13.92 -8.61
CA LYS A 47 -7.34 -14.59 -9.85
C LYS A 47 -5.90 -15.09 -9.77
N ASN A 48 -4.97 -14.25 -9.32
CA ASN A 48 -3.54 -14.58 -9.30
C ASN A 48 -3.21 -15.60 -8.20
N ILE A 49 -3.80 -15.46 -7.01
CA ILE A 49 -3.65 -16.44 -5.91
C ILE A 49 -4.22 -17.80 -6.33
N ALA A 50 -5.43 -17.84 -6.91
CA ALA A 50 -6.00 -19.08 -7.44
C ALA A 50 -5.12 -19.69 -8.53
N GLY A 51 -4.57 -18.87 -9.44
CA GLY A 51 -3.66 -19.33 -10.49
C GLY A 51 -2.41 -20.01 -9.92
N HIS A 52 -1.82 -19.43 -8.87
CA HIS A 52 -0.64 -20.02 -8.21
C HIS A 52 -0.95 -21.32 -7.46
N LEU A 53 -2.06 -21.39 -6.71
CA LEU A 53 -2.44 -22.57 -5.95
C LEU A 53 -2.90 -23.74 -6.82
N SER A 54 -3.57 -23.45 -7.94
CA SER A 54 -4.06 -24.46 -8.88
C SER A 54 -3.03 -24.91 -9.91
N GLY A 55 -1.89 -24.22 -10.02
CA GLY A 55 -0.94 -24.43 -11.12
C GLY A 55 -1.53 -24.12 -12.49
N GLY A 56 -2.55 -23.27 -12.56
CA GLY A 56 -3.31 -22.95 -13.77
C GLY A 56 -4.56 -23.80 -13.99
N ASN A 57 -4.73 -24.91 -13.26
CA ASN A 57 -5.87 -25.82 -13.40
C ASN A 57 -7.06 -25.36 -12.54
N LEU A 58 -7.71 -24.28 -12.95
CA LEU A 58 -8.89 -23.74 -12.28
C LEU A 58 -10.08 -23.61 -13.24
N GLN A 59 -11.28 -23.71 -12.68
CA GLN A 59 -12.55 -23.47 -13.37
C GLN A 59 -13.12 -22.13 -12.91
N ARG A 60 -13.42 -21.25 -13.87
CA ARG A 60 -14.02 -19.95 -13.57
C ARG A 60 -15.54 -20.05 -13.58
N ARG A 61 -16.19 -19.58 -12.52
CA ARG A 61 -17.64 -19.43 -12.38
C ARG A 61 -18.01 -17.97 -12.08
N GLU A 62 -19.25 -17.63 -12.40
CA GLU A 62 -19.82 -16.30 -12.13
C GLU A 62 -20.42 -16.19 -10.71
N GLY A 63 -20.13 -15.06 -10.07
CA GLY A 63 -20.83 -14.58 -8.88
C GLY A 63 -22.10 -13.82 -9.25
N PHE A 64 -22.75 -13.21 -8.26
CA PHE A 64 -23.82 -12.24 -8.54
C PHE A 64 -23.25 -10.87 -8.94
N SER A 65 -22.02 -10.56 -8.53
CA SER A 65 -21.29 -9.37 -9.02
C SER A 65 -20.61 -9.68 -10.35
N LYS A 66 -20.73 -8.77 -11.32
CA LYS A 66 -20.08 -8.90 -12.63
C LYS A 66 -18.55 -8.84 -12.56
N PHE A 67 -18.01 -8.19 -11.53
CA PHE A 67 -16.58 -7.91 -11.38
C PHE A 67 -15.86 -8.91 -10.49
N ASN A 68 -16.57 -9.60 -9.59
CA ASN A 68 -16.02 -10.55 -8.63
C ASN A 68 -16.33 -11.98 -9.08
N LYS A 69 -15.36 -12.60 -9.73
CA LYS A 69 -15.47 -13.97 -10.24
C LYS A 69 -15.24 -14.98 -9.11
N ILE A 70 -15.59 -16.23 -9.39
CA ILE A 70 -15.28 -17.38 -8.56
C ILE A 70 -14.33 -18.28 -9.34
N TYR A 71 -13.27 -18.74 -8.69
CA TYR A 71 -12.24 -19.61 -9.24
C TYR A 71 -12.21 -20.88 -8.40
N GLU A 72 -12.70 -21.98 -8.98
CA GLU A 72 -12.78 -23.29 -8.32
C GLU A 72 -11.64 -24.18 -8.76
N PHE A 73 -10.94 -24.80 -7.81
CA PHE A 73 -9.85 -25.72 -8.11
C PHE A 73 -9.66 -26.73 -6.98
N ASN A 74 -8.99 -27.83 -7.29
CA ASN A 74 -8.64 -28.85 -6.32
C ASN A 74 -7.29 -28.51 -5.66
N HIS A 75 -7.21 -28.61 -4.34
CA HIS A 75 -5.97 -28.43 -3.58
C HIS A 75 -5.99 -29.29 -2.31
N THR A 76 -4.82 -29.51 -1.71
CA THR A 76 -4.73 -30.14 -0.39
C THR A 76 -4.79 -29.05 0.67
N PHE A 77 -5.78 -29.11 1.56
CA PHE A 77 -5.92 -28.17 2.67
C PHE A 77 -5.83 -28.94 3.98
N GLN A 78 -4.89 -28.58 4.85
CA GLN A 78 -4.62 -29.26 6.13
C GLN A 78 -4.51 -30.80 5.96
N GLY A 79 -3.79 -31.24 4.93
CA GLY A 79 -3.58 -32.67 4.63
C GLY A 79 -4.76 -33.39 3.95
N SER A 80 -5.91 -32.72 3.76
CA SER A 80 -7.11 -33.32 3.16
C SER A 80 -7.38 -32.82 1.74
N PRO A 81 -7.72 -33.71 0.77
CA PRO A 81 -8.16 -33.29 -0.56
C PRO A 81 -9.41 -32.41 -0.48
N SER A 82 -9.31 -31.20 -1.02
CA SER A 82 -10.33 -30.16 -0.86
C SER A 82 -10.64 -29.47 -2.19
N THR A 83 -11.84 -28.91 -2.28
CA THR A 83 -12.24 -28.00 -3.36
C THR A 83 -12.16 -26.58 -2.82
N MET A 84 -11.25 -25.79 -3.40
CA MET A 84 -11.04 -24.40 -3.07
C MET A 84 -11.97 -23.55 -3.91
N ILE A 85 -12.77 -22.69 -3.27
CA ILE A 85 -13.66 -21.73 -3.91
C ILE A 85 -13.07 -20.35 -3.65
N MET A 86 -12.24 -19.86 -4.58
CA MET A 86 -11.63 -18.54 -4.45
C MET A 86 -12.51 -17.46 -5.07
N THR A 87 -12.85 -16.44 -4.31
CA THR A 87 -13.56 -15.24 -4.80
C THR A 87 -12.97 -13.98 -4.16
N SER A 88 -13.61 -12.84 -4.35
CA SER A 88 -13.13 -11.57 -3.82
C SER A 88 -14.25 -10.63 -3.40
N VAL A 89 -13.89 -9.68 -2.56
CA VAL A 89 -14.63 -8.43 -2.37
C VAL A 89 -14.03 -7.34 -3.28
N SER A 90 -14.36 -6.07 -3.03
CA SER A 90 -13.84 -4.93 -3.77
C SER A 90 -13.44 -3.81 -2.81
N GLY A 91 -12.54 -4.13 -1.89
CA GLY A 91 -12.28 -3.33 -0.69
C GLY A 91 -13.32 -3.59 0.40
N HIS A 92 -13.59 -2.58 1.24
CA HIS A 92 -14.62 -2.63 2.28
C HIS A 92 -15.99 -3.04 1.72
N LEU A 93 -16.55 -4.09 2.31
CA LEU A 93 -17.88 -4.61 2.03
C LEU A 93 -18.95 -3.90 2.86
N LEU A 94 -18.59 -3.45 4.06
CA LEU A 94 -19.47 -2.76 5.00
C LEU A 94 -18.97 -1.33 5.26
N GLY A 95 -19.89 -0.44 5.63
CA GLY A 95 -19.57 0.93 6.03
C GLY A 95 -20.38 1.35 7.26
N TYR A 96 -19.78 2.15 8.12
CA TYR A 96 -20.50 2.76 9.25
C TYR A 96 -21.42 3.86 8.77
N GLU A 97 -22.67 3.82 9.25
CA GLU A 97 -23.69 4.80 8.96
C GLU A 97 -24.50 5.15 10.22
N PHE A 98 -25.04 6.37 10.27
CA PHE A 98 -26.02 6.72 11.28
C PHE A 98 -27.35 5.99 11.01
N GLN A 99 -28.02 5.55 12.07
CA GLN A 99 -29.26 4.80 11.95
C GLN A 99 -30.47 5.70 11.62
N GLY A 100 -31.36 5.23 10.74
CA GLY A 100 -32.68 5.83 10.52
C GLY A 100 -32.65 7.30 10.10
N SER A 101 -33.45 8.13 10.78
CA SER A 101 -33.63 9.55 10.47
C SER A 101 -32.37 10.40 10.69
N TYR A 102 -31.40 9.94 11.49
CA TYR A 102 -30.17 10.68 11.82
C TYR A 102 -29.20 10.85 10.63
N ARG A 103 -29.46 10.15 9.52
CA ARG A 103 -28.80 10.40 8.23
C ARG A 103 -29.12 11.78 7.67
N SER A 104 -30.34 12.27 7.89
CA SER A 104 -30.72 13.63 7.51
C SER A 104 -29.95 14.65 8.34
N TRP A 105 -29.54 15.74 7.70
CA TRP A 105 -28.80 16.81 8.36
C TRP A 105 -29.66 17.64 9.31
N THR A 106 -30.98 17.66 9.08
CA THR A 106 -31.94 18.48 9.83
C THR A 106 -32.68 17.70 10.92
N SER A 107 -32.41 16.40 11.08
CA SER A 107 -33.15 15.55 12.02
C SER A 107 -32.65 15.61 13.46
N CYS A 108 -31.44 16.14 13.68
CA CYS A 108 -30.80 16.21 15.00
C CYS A 108 -29.80 17.36 15.06
N SER A 109 -29.43 17.76 16.28
CA SER A 109 -28.33 18.70 16.47
C SER A 109 -27.00 18.01 16.11
N PRO A 110 -26.03 18.70 15.46
CA PRO A 110 -24.73 18.11 15.18
C PRO A 110 -23.99 17.59 16.42
N LEU A 111 -24.27 18.15 17.61
CA LEU A 111 -23.70 17.67 18.88
C LEU A 111 -24.18 16.27 19.26
N GLU A 112 -25.41 15.90 18.89
CA GLU A 112 -26.00 14.60 19.23
C GLU A 112 -25.31 13.45 18.46
N LEU A 113 -24.65 13.74 17.33
CA LEU A 113 -23.95 12.75 16.51
C LEU A 113 -22.78 12.07 17.23
N PHE A 114 -22.29 12.63 18.34
CA PHE A 114 -21.28 11.96 19.18
C PHE A 114 -21.85 10.79 19.99
N HIS A 115 -23.16 10.74 20.21
CA HIS A 115 -23.82 9.75 21.07
C HIS A 115 -24.79 8.85 20.31
N ILE A 116 -25.26 9.26 19.13
CA ILE A 116 -26.18 8.47 18.32
C ILE A 116 -25.54 7.13 17.92
N PRO A 117 -26.25 5.99 18.04
CA PRO A 117 -25.76 4.70 17.58
C PRO A 117 -25.43 4.69 16.08
N VAL A 118 -24.30 4.07 15.76
CA VAL A 118 -23.87 3.80 14.37
C VAL A 118 -23.96 2.32 14.10
N VAL A 119 -24.27 1.96 12.85
CA VAL A 119 -24.38 0.57 12.41
C VAL A 119 -23.52 0.35 11.18
N LYS A 120 -22.92 -0.84 11.07
CA LYS A 120 -22.27 -1.28 9.83
C LYS A 120 -23.31 -1.84 8.88
N GLU A 121 -23.46 -1.21 7.72
CA GLU A 121 -24.37 -1.66 6.67
C GLU A 121 -23.60 -1.97 5.38
N CYS A 122 -24.14 -2.89 4.57
CA CYS A 122 -23.59 -3.16 3.24
C CYS A 122 -24.18 -2.15 2.23
N PRO A 123 -23.35 -1.29 1.59
CA PRO A 123 -23.82 -0.38 0.56
C PRO A 123 -24.50 -1.11 -0.60
N LYS A 124 -25.44 -0.43 -1.26
CA LYS A 124 -26.25 -1.00 -2.36
C LYS A 124 -25.38 -1.63 -3.47
N ASP A 125 -24.26 -1.00 -3.78
CA ASP A 125 -23.35 -1.43 -4.85
C ASP A 125 -22.63 -2.75 -4.53
N PHE A 126 -22.51 -3.10 -3.25
CA PHE A 126 -21.83 -4.32 -2.79
C PHE A 126 -22.77 -5.45 -2.39
N LEU A 127 -24.09 -5.24 -2.47
CA LEU A 127 -25.09 -6.27 -2.14
C LEU A 127 -24.91 -7.57 -2.93
N ASN A 128 -24.50 -7.49 -4.20
CA ASN A 128 -24.25 -8.67 -5.01
C ASN A 128 -23.00 -9.44 -4.56
N ILE A 129 -21.99 -8.76 -4.02
CA ILE A 129 -20.83 -9.39 -3.40
C ILE A 129 -21.27 -10.10 -2.11
N LYS A 130 -21.99 -9.41 -1.22
CA LYS A 130 -22.56 -10.00 0.01
C LYS A 130 -23.40 -11.24 -0.30
N LYS A 131 -24.30 -11.18 -1.28
CA LYS A 131 -25.12 -12.32 -1.74
C LYS A 131 -24.27 -13.50 -2.23
N THR A 132 -23.14 -13.22 -2.88
CA THR A 132 -22.22 -14.28 -3.35
C THR A 132 -21.57 -14.97 -2.16
N LEU A 133 -21.05 -14.21 -1.19
CA LEU A 133 -20.47 -14.78 0.05
C LEU A 133 -21.50 -15.64 0.81
N VAL A 134 -22.71 -15.12 0.99
CA VAL A 134 -23.83 -15.83 1.63
C VAL A 134 -24.21 -17.12 0.89
N ARG A 135 -24.13 -17.13 -0.44
CA ARG A 135 -24.41 -18.34 -1.25
C ARG A 135 -23.32 -19.39 -1.05
N GLU A 136 -22.06 -19.01 -1.21
CA GLU A 136 -20.94 -19.96 -1.21
C GLU A 136 -20.70 -20.57 0.17
N VAL A 137 -20.76 -19.74 1.23
CA VAL A 137 -20.44 -20.16 2.60
C VAL A 137 -21.34 -21.30 3.12
N ARG A 138 -22.58 -21.40 2.64
CA ARG A 138 -23.54 -22.47 3.02
C ARG A 138 -23.01 -23.87 2.75
N SER A 139 -22.17 -24.01 1.74
CA SER A 139 -21.61 -25.29 1.31
C SER A 139 -20.16 -25.51 1.73
N CYS A 140 -19.56 -24.57 2.48
CA CYS A 140 -18.16 -24.61 2.87
C CYS A 140 -17.96 -24.99 4.34
N ASN A 141 -16.88 -25.73 4.59
CA ASN A 141 -16.46 -26.18 5.92
C ASN A 141 -15.49 -25.17 6.58
N ALA A 142 -14.71 -24.46 5.77
CA ALA A 142 -13.73 -23.48 6.22
C ALA A 142 -13.74 -22.21 5.35
N LEU A 143 -13.31 -21.10 5.95
CA LEU A 143 -13.11 -19.80 5.34
C LEU A 143 -11.64 -19.40 5.51
N VAL A 144 -10.97 -19.04 4.42
CA VAL A 144 -9.61 -18.49 4.43
C VAL A 144 -9.65 -17.06 3.91
N ILE A 145 -9.17 -16.12 4.74
CA ILE A 145 -9.06 -14.71 4.41
C ILE A 145 -7.73 -14.45 3.71
N TRP A 146 -7.80 -13.91 2.50
CA TRP A 146 -6.68 -13.56 1.61
C TRP A 146 -6.65 -12.05 1.29
N THR A 147 -7.22 -11.22 2.16
CA THR A 147 -7.12 -9.76 2.05
C THR A 147 -5.67 -9.29 2.23
N ASP A 148 -5.36 -8.06 1.82
CA ASP A 148 -4.00 -7.55 1.94
C ASP A 148 -3.57 -7.53 3.42
N SER A 149 -2.28 -7.72 3.72
CA SER A 149 -1.80 -7.92 5.10
C SER A 149 -1.49 -6.62 5.84
N ASP A 150 -2.38 -5.63 5.71
CA ASP A 150 -2.36 -4.38 6.46
C ASP A 150 -3.58 -4.27 7.41
N ARG A 151 -3.73 -3.12 8.08
CA ARG A 151 -4.84 -2.92 9.02
C ARG A 151 -6.20 -2.94 8.33
N GLU A 152 -6.31 -2.31 7.17
CA GLU A 152 -7.56 -2.23 6.41
C GLU A 152 -7.97 -3.61 5.90
N GLY A 153 -7.04 -4.38 5.33
CA GLY A 153 -7.27 -5.74 4.87
C GLY A 153 -7.67 -6.68 6.01
N GLU A 154 -7.12 -6.51 7.22
CA GLU A 154 -7.57 -7.27 8.39
C GLU A 154 -9.03 -6.91 8.77
N ASN A 155 -9.39 -5.63 8.74
CA ASN A 155 -10.77 -5.19 9.01
C ASN A 155 -11.77 -5.71 7.96
N ILE A 156 -11.43 -5.63 6.67
CA ILE A 156 -12.20 -6.23 5.58
C ILE A 156 -12.35 -7.75 5.80
N GLY A 157 -11.30 -8.40 6.29
CA GLY A 157 -11.33 -9.79 6.72
C GLY A 157 -12.44 -10.07 7.73
N PHE A 158 -12.57 -9.23 8.75
CA PHE A 158 -13.65 -9.34 9.74
C PHE A 158 -15.04 -9.04 9.16
N GLU A 159 -15.18 -8.09 8.24
CA GLU A 159 -16.46 -7.87 7.55
C GLU A 159 -16.93 -9.12 6.78
N ILE A 160 -15.99 -9.82 6.11
CA ILE A 160 -16.26 -11.09 5.43
C ILE A 160 -16.64 -12.16 6.45
N ILE A 161 -15.91 -12.25 7.56
CA ILE A 161 -16.16 -13.23 8.63
C ILE A 161 -17.56 -13.03 9.20
N ASP A 162 -17.97 -11.80 9.49
CA ASP A 162 -19.28 -11.48 10.06
C ASP A 162 -20.40 -11.91 9.11
N VAL A 163 -20.31 -11.53 7.83
CA VAL A 163 -21.27 -11.95 6.79
C VAL A 163 -21.34 -13.48 6.65
N CYS A 164 -20.20 -14.16 6.73
CA CYS A 164 -20.15 -15.62 6.61
C CYS A 164 -20.70 -16.32 7.86
N LYS A 165 -20.41 -15.82 9.06
CA LYS A 165 -20.86 -16.40 10.34
C LYS A 165 -22.35 -16.13 10.61
N GLU A 166 -22.94 -15.08 10.05
CA GLU A 166 -24.40 -14.88 10.03
C GLU A 166 -25.13 -16.10 9.42
N VAL A 167 -24.49 -16.79 8.46
CA VAL A 167 -25.07 -17.91 7.71
C VAL A 167 -24.59 -19.26 8.22
N ASN A 168 -23.30 -19.39 8.54
CA ASN A 168 -22.69 -20.60 9.08
C ASN A 168 -21.86 -20.26 10.33
N PRO A 169 -22.48 -20.22 11.53
CA PRO A 169 -21.79 -19.85 12.77
C PRO A 169 -20.64 -20.77 13.16
N ARG A 170 -20.62 -22.00 12.65
CA ARG A 170 -19.61 -23.03 12.96
C ARG A 170 -18.44 -23.07 11.97
N ILE A 171 -18.41 -22.18 10.97
CA ILE A 171 -17.34 -22.17 9.97
C ILE A 171 -15.98 -21.91 10.63
N GLN A 172 -15.00 -22.74 10.29
CA GLN A 172 -13.62 -22.51 10.73
C GLN A 172 -13.00 -21.38 9.93
N VAL A 173 -12.35 -20.43 10.60
CA VAL A 173 -11.80 -19.23 9.97
C VAL A 173 -10.29 -19.22 10.10
N TYR A 174 -9.62 -18.98 8.98
CA TYR A 174 -8.17 -18.90 8.85
C TYR A 174 -7.77 -17.61 8.13
N ARG A 175 -6.57 -17.12 8.43
CA ARG A 175 -5.96 -15.93 7.84
C ARG A 175 -4.65 -16.30 7.17
N ALA A 176 -4.53 -15.99 5.88
CA ALA A 176 -3.29 -16.14 5.12
C ALA A 176 -2.53 -14.81 5.09
N THR A 177 -1.26 -14.80 5.49
CA THR A 177 -0.42 -13.58 5.49
C THR A 177 0.52 -13.58 4.28
N LEU A 178 0.50 -12.49 3.50
CA LEU A 178 1.28 -12.34 2.27
C LEU A 178 1.93 -10.96 2.20
N SER A 179 3.21 -10.94 1.81
CA SER A 179 3.92 -9.70 1.46
C SER A 179 4.07 -9.49 -0.05
N GLU A 180 3.74 -10.50 -0.84
CA GLU A 180 3.88 -10.54 -2.30
C GLU A 180 2.98 -11.63 -2.88
N ILE A 181 2.46 -11.42 -4.10
CA ILE A 181 1.66 -12.41 -4.83
C ILE A 181 2.58 -13.17 -5.79
N THR A 182 3.41 -14.04 -5.20
CA THR A 182 4.31 -14.96 -5.93
C THR A 182 3.95 -16.39 -5.59
N LYS A 183 4.26 -17.35 -6.48
CA LYS A 183 4.00 -18.78 -6.23
C LYS A 183 4.62 -19.26 -4.90
N PRO A 184 5.91 -18.97 -4.58
CA PRO A 184 6.49 -19.38 -3.31
C PRO A 184 5.79 -18.75 -2.10
N SER A 185 5.43 -17.47 -2.18
CA SER A 185 4.76 -16.74 -1.10
C SER A 185 3.37 -17.30 -0.81
N VAL A 186 2.57 -17.53 -1.86
CA VAL A 186 1.22 -18.13 -1.75
C VAL A 186 1.27 -19.56 -1.21
N GLN A 187 2.25 -20.37 -1.62
CA GLN A 187 2.43 -21.73 -1.10
C GLN A 187 2.84 -21.77 0.38
N ARG A 188 3.70 -20.84 0.81
CA ARG A 188 4.03 -20.69 2.23
C ARG A 188 2.80 -20.27 3.04
N ALA A 189 2.07 -19.26 2.57
CA ALA A 189 0.92 -18.72 3.29
C ALA A 189 -0.19 -19.77 3.54
N ILE A 190 -0.51 -20.62 2.54
CA ILE A 190 -1.51 -21.68 2.74
C ILE A 190 -1.03 -22.79 3.69
N SER A 191 0.29 -22.95 3.84
CA SER A 191 0.89 -23.94 4.74
C SER A 191 1.05 -23.43 6.18
N SER A 192 1.04 -22.10 6.37
CA SER A 192 1.26 -21.43 7.66
C SER A 192 0.08 -20.53 8.04
N LEU A 193 -1.15 -20.99 7.83
CA LEU A 193 -2.36 -20.23 8.15
C LEU A 193 -2.44 -19.94 9.66
N GLY A 194 -2.80 -18.71 10.00
CA GLY A 194 -3.03 -18.27 11.38
C GLY A 194 -4.48 -17.88 11.64
N PRO A 195 -4.82 -17.45 12.86
CA PRO A 195 -6.10 -16.82 13.16
C PRO A 195 -6.10 -15.34 12.69
N PRO A 196 -7.26 -14.79 12.31
CA PRO A 196 -7.39 -13.35 12.09
C PRO A 196 -7.24 -12.57 13.42
N ASN A 197 -6.64 -11.38 13.36
CA ASN A 197 -6.31 -10.56 14.53
C ASN A 197 -7.36 -9.47 14.77
N LYS A 198 -8.25 -9.72 15.75
CA LYS A 198 -9.35 -8.82 16.08
C LYS A 198 -8.88 -7.44 16.55
N ASN A 199 -7.78 -7.36 17.30
CA ASN A 199 -7.27 -6.07 17.80
C ASN A 199 -6.86 -5.12 16.67
N ILE A 200 -6.34 -5.66 15.56
CA ILE A 200 -5.97 -4.85 14.38
C ILE A 200 -7.24 -4.34 13.69
N SER A 201 -8.25 -5.21 13.53
CA SER A 201 -9.56 -4.82 12.98
C SER A 201 -10.27 -3.77 13.86
N ASP A 202 -10.25 -3.94 15.18
CA ASP A 202 -10.87 -3.01 16.13
C ASP A 202 -10.23 -1.62 16.07
N ALA A 203 -8.93 -1.53 15.83
CA ALA A 203 -8.27 -0.23 15.64
C ALA A 203 -8.80 0.53 14.40
N VAL A 204 -9.12 -0.19 13.32
CA VAL A 204 -9.75 0.39 12.12
C VAL A 204 -11.20 0.79 12.41
N ASP A 205 -11.93 0.00 13.18
CA ASP A 205 -13.30 0.32 13.58
C ASP A 205 -13.35 1.59 14.43
N VAL A 206 -12.48 1.71 15.43
CA VAL A 206 -12.33 2.91 16.26
C VAL A 206 -12.02 4.13 15.38
N ARG A 207 -11.04 4.02 14.47
CA ARG A 207 -10.69 5.12 13.55
C ARG A 207 -11.90 5.53 12.69
N SER A 208 -12.58 4.55 12.10
CA SER A 208 -13.71 4.79 11.19
C SER A 208 -14.88 5.47 11.91
N GLU A 209 -15.18 5.05 13.14
CA GLU A 209 -16.23 5.68 13.94
C GLU A 209 -15.85 7.10 14.38
N LEU A 210 -14.61 7.33 14.81
CA LEU A 210 -14.11 8.67 15.14
C LEU A 210 -14.20 9.61 13.94
N ASP A 211 -13.74 9.16 12.77
CA ASP A 211 -13.78 9.94 11.53
C ASP A 211 -15.22 10.27 11.13
N LEU A 212 -16.15 9.31 11.22
CA LEU A 212 -17.58 9.53 10.95
C LEU A 212 -18.19 10.55 11.92
N ARG A 213 -18.00 10.37 13.23
CA ARG A 213 -18.61 11.22 14.26
C ARG A 213 -18.07 12.65 14.20
N ILE A 214 -16.75 12.81 14.26
CA ILE A 214 -16.09 14.11 14.24
C ILE A 214 -16.36 14.79 12.90
N GLY A 215 -16.18 14.06 11.79
CA GLY A 215 -16.40 14.57 10.44
C GLY A 215 -17.83 15.06 10.25
N ALA A 216 -18.84 14.24 10.58
CA ALA A 216 -20.23 14.61 10.41
C ALA A 216 -20.64 15.77 11.33
N ALA A 217 -20.27 15.73 12.62
CA ALA A 217 -20.65 16.78 13.58
C ALA A 217 -20.12 18.16 13.14
N PHE A 218 -18.82 18.28 12.89
CA PHE A 218 -18.22 19.56 12.51
C PHE A 218 -18.63 19.99 11.10
N THR A 219 -18.69 19.07 10.13
CA THR A 219 -19.12 19.38 8.76
C THR A 219 -20.54 19.92 8.73
N ARG A 220 -21.49 19.26 9.41
CA ARG A 220 -22.89 19.71 9.47
C ARG A 220 -22.98 21.07 10.16
N TYR A 221 -22.34 21.23 11.31
CA TYR A 221 -22.34 22.48 12.06
C TYR A 221 -21.84 23.67 11.21
N GLN A 222 -20.63 23.56 10.65
CA GLN A 222 -20.02 24.68 9.95
C GLN A 222 -20.69 24.96 8.61
N THR A 223 -21.09 23.92 7.87
CA THR A 223 -21.79 24.09 6.59
C THR A 223 -23.13 24.79 6.80
N MET A 224 -23.97 24.30 7.72
CA MET A 224 -25.28 24.90 7.99
C MET A 224 -25.17 26.32 8.55
N ARG A 225 -24.16 26.60 9.38
CA ARG A 225 -23.89 27.94 9.90
C ARG A 225 -23.43 28.90 8.80
N LEU A 226 -22.41 28.53 8.03
CA LEU A 226 -21.79 29.41 7.04
C LEU A 226 -22.69 29.64 5.82
N GLN A 227 -23.52 28.66 5.44
CA GLN A 227 -24.55 28.87 4.41
C GLN A 227 -25.58 29.92 4.81
N LYS A 228 -25.94 30.01 6.11
CA LYS A 228 -26.85 31.03 6.63
C LYS A 228 -26.18 32.41 6.72
N VAL A 229 -24.90 32.46 7.10
CA VAL A 229 -24.16 33.72 7.28
C VAL A 229 -23.74 34.32 5.94
N PHE A 230 -23.34 33.49 4.97
CA PHE A 230 -22.84 33.91 3.65
C PHE A 230 -23.61 33.23 2.51
N PRO A 231 -24.93 33.45 2.39
CA PRO A 231 -25.76 32.73 1.43
C PRO A 231 -25.34 32.99 -0.02
N GLU A 232 -24.96 34.21 -0.37
CA GLU A 232 -24.58 34.58 -1.74
C GLU A 232 -23.33 33.82 -2.24
N VAL A 233 -22.40 33.49 -1.33
CA VAL A 233 -21.12 32.86 -1.67
C VAL A 233 -21.16 31.34 -1.46
N LEU A 234 -21.91 30.87 -0.45
CA LEU A 234 -21.79 29.50 0.07
C LEU A 234 -23.07 28.67 0.00
N ALA A 235 -24.20 29.17 -0.51
CA ALA A 235 -25.51 28.49 -0.44
C ALA A 235 -25.53 27.01 -0.86
N LYS A 236 -24.65 26.58 -1.78
CA LYS A 236 -24.55 25.18 -2.26
C LYS A 236 -23.24 24.50 -1.89
N SER A 237 -22.38 25.17 -1.13
CA SER A 237 -21.04 24.68 -0.81
C SER A 237 -21.10 23.73 0.39
N LEU A 238 -20.51 22.54 0.23
CA LEU A 238 -20.20 21.64 1.33
C LEU A 238 -18.86 22.05 1.94
N ILE A 239 -18.85 22.39 3.22
CA ILE A 239 -17.66 22.84 3.92
C ILE A 239 -17.28 21.70 4.86
N SER A 240 -16.45 20.78 4.39
CA SER A 240 -16.08 19.59 5.16
C SER A 240 -15.07 19.90 6.26
N TYR A 241 -15.17 19.13 7.34
CA TYR A 241 -14.17 19.06 8.40
C TYR A 241 -13.74 17.61 8.55
N GLY A 242 -12.44 17.39 8.74
CA GLY A 242 -11.88 16.09 9.07
C GLY A 242 -10.73 16.27 10.06
N SER A 243 -10.67 15.40 11.06
CA SER A 243 -9.66 15.40 12.13
C SER A 243 -8.22 15.46 11.60
N CYS A 244 -7.95 14.76 10.49
CA CYS A 244 -6.65 14.75 9.80
C CYS A 244 -6.59 15.73 8.60
N GLN A 245 -7.71 15.95 7.90
CA GLN A 245 -7.78 16.90 6.77
C GLN A 245 -7.47 18.33 7.23
N PHE A 246 -7.99 18.74 8.39
CA PHE A 246 -7.85 20.09 8.92
C PHE A 246 -6.40 20.48 9.25
N PRO A 247 -5.63 19.73 10.06
CA PRO A 247 -4.21 20.04 10.30
C PRO A 247 -3.36 19.89 9.03
N THR A 248 -3.72 19.00 8.11
CA THR A 248 -3.03 18.88 6.81
C THR A 248 -3.17 20.17 5.97
N LEU A 249 -4.36 20.76 5.92
CA LEU A 249 -4.56 22.09 5.34
C LEU A 249 -3.79 23.16 6.12
N GLY A 250 -3.68 22.99 7.44
CA GLY A 250 -2.87 23.81 8.34
C GLY A 250 -1.44 24.02 7.83
N PHE A 251 -0.72 22.95 7.45
CA PHE A 251 0.64 23.07 6.91
C PHE A 251 0.74 23.92 5.64
N VAL A 252 -0.28 23.86 4.77
CA VAL A 252 -0.34 24.65 3.53
C VAL A 252 -0.55 26.12 3.85
N VAL A 253 -1.51 26.41 4.74
CA VAL A 253 -1.84 27.78 5.17
C VAL A 253 -0.70 28.42 5.96
N GLU A 254 -0.03 27.65 6.82
CA GLU A 254 1.15 28.07 7.56
C GLU A 254 2.26 28.49 6.61
N ARG A 255 2.63 27.63 5.65
CA ARG A 255 3.63 27.98 4.64
C ARG A 255 3.22 29.19 3.80
N TYR A 256 1.95 29.31 3.45
CA TYR A 256 1.45 30.47 2.72
C TYR A 256 1.67 31.76 3.52
N LYS A 257 1.33 31.76 4.82
CA LYS A 257 1.56 32.90 5.71
C LYS A 257 3.04 33.22 5.90
N ASP A 258 3.90 32.21 6.03
CA ASP A 258 5.35 32.40 6.09
C ASP A 258 5.87 33.16 4.85
N ILE A 259 5.37 32.80 3.67
CA ILE A 259 5.73 33.46 2.41
C ILE A 259 5.19 34.90 2.35
N GLN A 260 3.95 35.13 2.79
CA GLN A 260 3.36 36.48 2.81
C GLN A 260 4.06 37.41 3.80
N ASN A 261 4.49 36.88 4.94
CA ASN A 261 5.15 37.64 6.00
C ASN A 261 6.67 37.75 5.79
N PHE A 262 7.23 37.12 4.75
CA PHE A 262 8.65 37.19 4.45
C PHE A 262 9.01 38.58 3.96
N ILE A 263 9.92 39.26 4.66
CA ILE A 263 10.50 40.55 4.26
C ILE A 263 11.86 40.26 3.62
N PRO A 264 12.01 40.40 2.28
CA PRO A 264 13.31 40.19 1.63
C PRO A 264 14.32 41.23 2.08
N GLU A 265 15.53 40.78 2.41
CA GLU A 265 16.65 41.65 2.77
C GLU A 265 17.74 41.59 1.69
N ASN A 266 18.24 42.77 1.29
CA ASN A 266 19.37 42.86 0.38
C ASN A 266 20.63 42.31 1.06
N PHE A 267 21.43 41.57 0.30
CA PHE A 267 22.73 41.11 0.73
C PHE A 267 23.75 41.25 -0.40
N TRP A 268 24.99 41.47 -0.03
CA TRP A 268 26.12 41.67 -0.92
C TRP A 268 27.14 40.56 -0.71
N LYS A 269 27.83 40.16 -1.77
CA LYS A 269 28.96 39.22 -1.69
C LYS A 269 29.99 39.54 -2.74
N ILE A 270 31.25 39.31 -2.38
CA ILE A 270 32.37 39.45 -3.33
C ILE A 270 32.49 38.14 -4.10
N LYS A 271 32.48 38.21 -5.43
CA LYS A 271 32.76 37.07 -6.31
C LYS A 271 34.08 37.32 -7.02
N VAL A 272 34.96 36.33 -7.02
CA VAL A 272 36.24 36.38 -7.73
C VAL A 272 36.24 35.30 -8.80
N HIS A 273 36.51 35.69 -10.04
CA HIS A 273 36.66 34.78 -11.16
C HIS A 273 38.11 34.74 -11.61
N HIS A 274 38.61 33.55 -11.93
CA HIS A 274 39.92 33.39 -12.55
C HIS A 274 39.76 32.56 -13.81
N LYS A 275 40.17 33.15 -14.94
CA LYS A 275 40.16 32.49 -16.24
C LYS A 275 41.55 31.96 -16.56
N ILE A 276 41.66 30.65 -16.74
CA ILE A 276 42.87 29.97 -17.21
C ILE A 276 42.49 29.18 -18.45
N GLU A 277 43.01 29.53 -19.62
CA GLU A 277 42.66 28.89 -20.90
C GLU A 277 41.14 28.85 -21.13
N ASN A 278 40.56 27.64 -21.18
CA ASN A 278 39.12 27.39 -21.34
C ASN A 278 38.38 27.18 -20.00
N LEU A 279 39.04 27.41 -18.85
CA LEU A 279 38.47 27.25 -17.51
C LEU A 279 38.16 28.62 -16.90
N ASP A 280 36.90 28.84 -16.54
CA ASP A 280 36.46 29.96 -15.71
C ASP A 280 36.09 29.42 -14.33
N VAL A 281 36.85 29.82 -13.30
CA VAL A 281 36.68 29.33 -11.93
C VAL A 281 36.12 30.45 -11.05
N GLU A 282 34.89 30.28 -10.54
CA GLU A 282 34.31 31.13 -9.49
C GLU A 282 34.81 30.68 -8.12
N PHE A 283 35.51 31.58 -7.40
CA PHE A 283 35.88 31.37 -6.01
C PHE A 283 34.78 31.87 -5.08
N SER A 284 34.32 31.00 -4.19
CA SER A 284 33.34 31.35 -3.17
C SER A 284 34.01 32.10 -2.01
N TRP A 285 33.50 33.29 -1.72
CA TRP A 285 33.97 34.08 -0.58
C TRP A 285 33.74 33.36 0.75
N GLN A 286 34.78 33.30 1.59
CA GLN A 286 34.71 32.61 2.88
C GLN A 286 33.64 33.18 3.81
N ARG A 287 33.33 34.49 3.71
CA ARG A 287 32.26 35.13 4.49
C ARG A 287 30.86 34.89 3.93
N VAL A 288 30.73 34.23 2.78
CA VAL A 288 29.49 33.90 2.07
C VAL A 288 28.72 35.13 1.55
N ARG A 289 28.26 36.01 2.45
CA ARG A 289 27.53 37.25 2.17
C ARG A 289 27.52 38.20 3.38
N LEU A 290 27.28 39.48 3.15
CA LEU A 290 27.00 40.51 4.16
C LEU A 290 25.65 41.17 3.89
N PHE A 291 24.97 41.64 4.93
CA PHE A 291 23.72 42.43 4.83
C PHE A 291 23.98 43.94 4.99
N ASP A 292 25.25 44.34 4.98
CA ASP A 292 25.68 45.73 5.02
C ASP A 292 26.49 46.03 3.77
N GLU A 293 25.96 46.94 2.95
CA GLU A 293 26.57 47.36 1.69
C GLU A 293 27.91 48.06 1.91
N VAL A 294 27.97 48.97 2.88
CA VAL A 294 29.15 49.80 3.16
C VAL A 294 30.31 48.91 3.57
N LEU A 295 30.07 47.96 4.47
CA LEU A 295 31.09 47.00 4.89
C LEU A 295 31.52 46.08 3.74
N CYS A 296 30.58 45.65 2.88
CA CYS A 296 30.93 44.85 1.71
C CYS A 296 31.79 45.65 0.71
N ASN A 297 31.48 46.93 0.50
CA ASN A 297 32.24 47.81 -0.39
C ASN A 297 33.64 48.09 0.14
N VAL A 298 33.81 48.37 1.43
CA VAL A 298 35.14 48.53 2.05
C VAL A 298 36.01 47.28 1.85
N LEU A 299 35.43 46.08 1.98
CA LEU A 299 36.15 44.83 1.75
C LEU A 299 36.41 44.58 0.26
N TYR A 300 35.53 45.05 -0.62
CA TYR A 300 35.68 44.96 -2.07
C TYR A 300 36.80 45.89 -2.56
N GLU A 301 36.83 47.14 -2.12
CA GLU A 301 37.87 48.13 -2.45
C GLU A 301 39.25 47.61 -2.05
N ARG A 302 39.39 47.06 -0.84
CA ARG A 302 40.65 46.40 -0.42
C ARG A 302 41.07 45.25 -1.33
N CYS A 303 40.12 44.48 -1.86
CA CYS A 303 40.42 43.43 -2.84
C CYS A 303 40.83 44.02 -4.20
N GLN A 304 40.33 45.21 -4.58
CA GLN A 304 40.69 45.87 -5.83
C GLN A 304 42.05 46.56 -5.76
N GLU A 305 42.41 47.13 -4.60
CA GLU A 305 43.72 47.74 -4.36
C GLU A 305 44.85 46.72 -4.54
N ASN A 306 44.68 45.50 -4.04
CA ASN A 306 45.63 44.40 -4.17
C ASN A 306 44.95 43.13 -4.74
N PRO A 307 44.74 43.06 -6.07
CA PRO A 307 43.94 42.00 -6.68
C PRO A 307 44.70 40.67 -6.87
N THR A 308 46.00 40.64 -6.58
CA THR A 308 46.82 39.44 -6.71
C THR A 308 46.44 38.41 -5.65
N ALA A 309 45.85 37.29 -6.07
CA ALA A 309 45.47 36.21 -5.18
C ALA A 309 46.63 35.23 -4.93
N LEU A 310 46.93 34.93 -3.67
CA LEU A 310 47.92 33.91 -3.28
C LEU A 310 47.22 32.61 -2.88
N VAL A 311 47.64 31.48 -3.48
CA VAL A 311 47.18 30.15 -3.07
C VAL A 311 47.71 29.87 -1.66
N LEU A 312 46.83 29.92 -0.65
CA LEU A 312 47.24 29.64 0.73
C LEU A 312 47.26 28.16 1.04
N LYS A 313 46.28 27.41 0.51
CA LYS A 313 46.08 26.01 0.85
C LYS A 313 45.39 25.25 -0.27
N VAL A 314 45.92 24.08 -0.57
CA VAL A 314 45.28 23.08 -1.43
C VAL A 314 44.96 21.86 -0.58
N THR A 315 43.68 21.49 -0.50
CA THR A 315 43.26 20.29 0.23
C THR A 315 42.53 19.34 -0.71
N LYS A 316 42.94 18.07 -0.70
CA LYS A 316 42.29 16.98 -1.44
C LYS A 316 41.81 15.95 -0.44
N LYS A 317 40.50 15.72 -0.40
CA LYS A 317 39.89 14.71 0.47
C LYS A 317 38.97 13.78 -0.34
N PRO A 318 39.02 12.46 -0.11
CA PRO A 318 38.03 11.56 -0.67
C PRO A 318 36.65 11.88 -0.07
N LYS A 319 35.63 12.04 -0.91
CA LYS A 319 34.25 12.25 -0.49
C LYS A 319 33.36 11.16 -1.08
N SER A 320 32.57 10.51 -0.23
CA SER A 320 31.59 9.53 -0.67
C SER A 320 30.20 10.15 -0.71
N LYS A 321 29.43 9.82 -1.75
CA LYS A 321 27.99 10.04 -1.78
C LYS A 321 27.33 8.72 -1.46
N TRP A 322 26.42 8.74 -0.49
CA TRP A 322 25.82 7.51 -0.01
C TRP A 322 24.73 7.05 -0.98
N ARG A 323 24.62 5.73 -1.16
CA ARG A 323 23.46 5.09 -1.81
C ARG A 323 22.19 5.28 -0.97
N PRO A 324 20.99 5.29 -1.56
CA PRO A 324 19.74 5.32 -0.83
C PRO A 324 19.57 4.08 0.04
N VAL A 325 18.68 4.19 1.00
CA VAL A 325 18.18 3.08 1.82
C VAL A 325 17.08 2.33 1.05
N PRO A 326 16.73 1.09 1.44
CA PRO A 326 15.58 0.39 0.89
C PRO A 326 14.30 1.24 0.93
N LEU A 327 13.47 1.07 -0.09
CA LEU A 327 12.33 1.94 -0.37
C LEU A 327 11.15 1.61 0.56
N ASP A 328 10.66 2.61 1.29
CA ASP A 328 9.39 2.56 2.03
C ASP A 328 8.32 3.37 1.28
N THR A 329 7.07 3.34 1.76
CA THR A 329 5.94 4.04 1.11
C THR A 329 6.17 5.55 1.02
N ILE A 330 6.71 6.17 2.07
CA ILE A 330 6.90 7.61 2.15
C ILE A 330 7.95 8.07 1.13
N GLU A 331 9.08 7.38 1.04
CA GLU A 331 10.12 7.70 0.07
C GLU A 331 9.68 7.39 -1.37
N LEU A 332 8.84 6.37 -1.59
CA LEU A 332 8.21 6.12 -2.87
C LEU A 332 7.34 7.31 -3.30
N GLU A 333 6.40 7.76 -2.47
CA GLU A 333 5.50 8.88 -2.78
C GLU A 333 6.27 10.19 -3.02
N LYS A 334 7.27 10.50 -2.17
CA LYS A 334 8.12 11.68 -2.35
C LYS A 334 8.98 11.61 -3.60
N ALA A 335 9.52 10.44 -3.93
CA ALA A 335 10.32 10.27 -5.13
C ALA A 335 9.44 10.40 -6.38
N ALA A 336 8.27 9.75 -6.40
CA ALA A 336 7.29 9.83 -7.49
C ALA A 336 6.88 11.28 -7.77
N SER A 337 6.58 12.05 -6.73
CA SER A 337 6.23 13.46 -6.86
C SER A 337 7.42 14.30 -7.37
N ARG A 338 8.59 14.22 -6.72
CA ARG A 338 9.74 15.08 -7.06
C ARG A 338 10.44 14.73 -8.35
N LYS A 339 10.40 13.47 -8.78
CA LYS A 339 11.19 12.96 -9.92
C LYS A 339 10.35 12.62 -11.14
N LEU A 340 9.10 12.20 -10.95
CA LEU A 340 8.22 11.80 -12.05
C LEU A 340 7.00 12.71 -12.22
N GLY A 341 6.78 13.66 -11.30
CA GLY A 341 5.61 14.55 -11.34
C GLY A 341 4.28 13.83 -11.05
N ILE A 342 4.33 12.65 -10.41
CA ILE A 342 3.14 11.84 -10.11
C ILE A 342 2.73 12.14 -8.66
N ASN A 343 1.46 12.49 -8.45
CA ASN A 343 0.95 12.71 -7.11
C ASN A 343 0.84 11.37 -6.33
N ALA A 344 0.91 11.45 -4.99
CA ALA A 344 0.90 10.29 -4.11
C ALA A 344 -0.29 9.34 -4.34
N LYS A 345 -1.49 9.87 -4.59
CA LYS A 345 -2.70 9.06 -4.84
C LYS A 345 -2.54 8.18 -6.07
N GLU A 346 -2.08 8.74 -7.19
CA GLU A 346 -1.86 7.96 -8.41
C GLU A 346 -0.66 7.02 -8.26
N THR A 347 0.39 7.43 -7.53
CA THR A 347 1.53 6.54 -7.19
C THR A 347 1.06 5.28 -6.48
N MET A 348 0.26 5.41 -5.42
CA MET A 348 -0.23 4.27 -4.65
C MET A 348 -1.17 3.38 -5.47
N LYS A 349 -2.06 3.96 -6.27
CA LYS A 349 -2.93 3.20 -7.18
C LYS A 349 -2.14 2.36 -8.18
N ILE A 350 -1.07 2.91 -8.75
CA ILE A 350 -0.20 2.18 -9.68
C ILE A 350 0.59 1.10 -8.94
N ALA A 351 1.16 1.42 -7.78
CA ALA A 351 1.91 0.46 -6.98
C ALA A 351 1.03 -0.72 -6.53
N GLU A 352 -0.21 -0.48 -6.09
CA GLU A 352 -1.17 -1.53 -5.74
C GLU A 352 -1.52 -2.42 -6.94
N LYS A 353 -1.64 -1.84 -8.13
CA LYS A 353 -1.87 -2.60 -9.36
C LYS A 353 -0.67 -3.50 -9.69
N LEU A 354 0.55 -2.99 -9.58
CA LEU A 354 1.78 -3.76 -9.79
C LEU A 354 1.93 -4.88 -8.75
N TYR A 355 1.59 -4.62 -7.49
CA TYR A 355 1.54 -5.62 -6.43
C TYR A 355 0.50 -6.71 -6.74
N SER A 356 -0.72 -6.32 -7.12
CA SER A 356 -1.79 -7.26 -7.47
C SER A 356 -1.38 -8.16 -8.63
N GLN A 357 -0.55 -7.67 -9.55
CA GLN A 357 0.00 -8.40 -10.69
C GLN A 357 1.28 -9.21 -10.36
N GLY A 358 1.80 -9.09 -9.13
CA GLY A 358 2.98 -9.80 -8.65
C GLY A 358 4.32 -9.24 -9.15
N PHE A 359 4.36 -7.97 -9.58
CA PHE A 359 5.60 -7.31 -10.04
C PHE A 359 6.41 -6.68 -8.92
N ILE A 360 5.76 -6.23 -7.86
CA ILE A 360 6.42 -5.66 -6.68
C ILE A 360 5.87 -6.28 -5.39
N SER A 361 6.65 -6.18 -4.32
CA SER A 361 6.17 -6.45 -2.96
C SER A 361 5.13 -5.41 -2.53
N TYR A 362 4.44 -5.70 -1.43
CA TYR A 362 3.35 -4.88 -0.93
C TYR A 362 3.79 -3.41 -0.70
N PRO A 363 3.11 -2.42 -1.31
CA PRO A 363 3.62 -1.05 -1.39
C PRO A 363 3.26 -0.16 -0.19
N ARG A 364 2.59 -0.71 0.83
CA ARG A 364 2.20 -0.03 2.08
C ARG A 364 3.03 -0.60 3.22
N THR A 365 4.24 -0.10 3.41
CA THR A 365 5.20 -0.54 4.43
C THR A 365 6.04 0.62 4.94
N GLU A 366 6.35 0.59 6.23
CA GLU A 366 7.32 1.50 6.86
C GLU A 366 8.73 0.90 6.90
N THR A 367 8.88 -0.34 6.44
CA THR A 367 10.13 -1.09 6.51
C THR A 367 11.12 -0.60 5.48
N ASN A 368 12.31 -0.21 5.96
CA ASN A 368 13.47 0.12 5.13
C ASN A 368 14.68 -0.74 5.48
N ILE A 369 14.43 -1.95 5.99
CA ILE A 369 15.41 -2.98 6.29
C ILE A 369 14.99 -4.25 5.56
N PHE A 370 15.84 -4.78 4.67
CA PHE A 370 15.58 -6.11 4.09
C PHE A 370 15.77 -7.20 5.15
N PRO A 371 14.82 -8.14 5.31
CA PRO A 371 14.96 -9.27 6.21
C PRO A 371 16.06 -10.22 5.72
N LYS A 372 16.72 -10.93 6.63
CA LYS A 372 17.89 -11.77 6.32
C LYS A 372 17.52 -12.98 5.46
N GLU A 373 16.29 -13.44 5.59
CA GLU A 373 15.74 -14.61 4.92
C GLU A 373 15.38 -14.33 3.45
N LEU A 374 15.30 -13.04 3.05
CA LEU A 374 15.00 -12.66 1.68
C LEU A 374 16.25 -12.80 0.80
N ASN A 375 16.17 -13.70 -0.19
CA ASN A 375 17.26 -13.94 -1.12
C ASN A 375 17.36 -12.81 -2.16
N LEU A 376 18.14 -11.77 -1.82
CA LEU A 376 18.37 -10.61 -2.68
C LEU A 376 19.06 -10.97 -3.99
N SER A 377 19.96 -11.96 -3.99
CA SER A 377 20.67 -12.38 -5.21
C SER A 377 19.69 -12.90 -6.26
N ASN A 378 18.67 -13.66 -5.85
CA ASN A 378 17.65 -14.15 -6.77
C ASN A 378 16.82 -12.98 -7.36
N LEU A 379 16.47 -11.99 -6.54
CA LEU A 379 15.74 -10.80 -7.01
C LEU A 379 16.55 -9.99 -8.03
N VAL A 380 17.86 -9.84 -7.82
CA VAL A 380 18.76 -9.18 -8.78
C VAL A 380 18.92 -10.01 -10.06
N GLN A 381 19.03 -11.34 -9.95
CA GLN A 381 19.14 -12.25 -11.10
C GLN A 381 17.96 -12.13 -12.07
N LEU A 382 16.74 -11.92 -11.56
CA LEU A 382 15.57 -11.71 -12.42
C LEU A 382 15.72 -10.49 -13.33
N GLN A 383 16.50 -9.48 -12.93
CA GLN A 383 16.63 -8.20 -13.62
C GLN A 383 17.78 -8.15 -14.64
N VAL A 384 18.66 -9.15 -14.69
CA VAL A 384 19.84 -9.20 -15.59
C VAL A 384 19.46 -9.12 -17.07
N GLN A 385 18.27 -9.57 -17.42
CA GLN A 385 17.79 -9.63 -18.79
C GLN A 385 17.29 -8.28 -19.36
N ASP A 386 17.28 -7.19 -18.58
CA ASP A 386 16.82 -5.87 -19.05
C ASP A 386 17.90 -5.16 -19.88
N ASN A 387 17.50 -4.54 -20.99
CA ASN A 387 18.44 -3.84 -21.88
C ASN A 387 19.03 -2.54 -21.29
N ASN A 388 18.36 -1.93 -20.31
CA ASN A 388 18.79 -0.64 -19.73
C ASN A 388 19.63 -0.80 -18.47
N TRP A 389 19.43 -1.89 -17.71
CA TRP A 389 20.10 -2.10 -16.43
C TRP A 389 20.64 -3.52 -16.18
N GLY A 390 20.50 -4.42 -17.16
CA GLY A 390 20.97 -5.80 -17.06
C GLY A 390 22.45 -5.92 -16.69
N ASP A 391 23.32 -5.16 -17.37
CA ASP A 391 24.76 -5.14 -17.10
C ASP A 391 25.07 -4.66 -15.67
N PHE A 392 24.32 -3.68 -15.17
CA PHE A 392 24.47 -3.21 -13.80
C PHE A 392 24.03 -4.29 -12.80
N ALA A 393 22.90 -4.95 -13.04
CA ALA A 393 22.42 -6.06 -12.21
C ALA A 393 23.43 -7.24 -12.21
N GLN A 394 24.03 -7.57 -13.35
CA GLN A 394 25.06 -8.59 -13.45
C GLN A 394 26.30 -8.23 -12.62
N ASN A 395 26.73 -6.97 -12.67
CA ASN A 395 27.83 -6.48 -11.83
C ASN A 395 27.50 -6.56 -10.33
N VAL A 396 26.25 -6.33 -9.93
CA VAL A 396 25.81 -6.50 -8.53
C VAL A 396 25.91 -7.97 -8.11
N LEU A 397 25.47 -8.90 -8.96
CA LEU A 397 25.56 -10.34 -8.66
C LEU A 397 27.00 -10.79 -8.48
N ASN A 398 27.89 -10.35 -9.37
CA ASN A 398 29.31 -10.71 -9.31
C ASN A 398 29.98 -10.24 -8.00
N ASN A 399 29.53 -9.10 -7.44
CA ASN A 399 30.08 -8.53 -6.21
C ASN A 399 29.29 -8.92 -4.94
N GLY A 400 28.13 -9.53 -5.08
CA GLY A 400 27.21 -9.82 -3.98
C GLY A 400 26.34 -8.62 -3.56
N PRO A 401 25.01 -8.80 -3.36
CA PRO A 401 24.17 -7.71 -2.89
C PRO A 401 24.47 -7.24 -1.45
N SER A 402 24.71 -5.94 -1.23
CA SER A 402 25.08 -5.27 0.04
C SER A 402 24.18 -4.07 0.48
N PRO A 403 22.91 -4.29 0.89
CA PRO A 403 21.95 -3.23 1.29
C PRO A 403 22.49 -2.21 2.29
N ARG A 404 22.32 -0.92 1.98
CA ARG A 404 22.44 0.13 3.01
C ARG A 404 21.13 0.14 3.79
N GLN A 405 21.06 -0.69 4.82
CA GLN A 405 19.85 -0.79 5.64
C GLN A 405 19.49 0.54 6.30
N GLY A 406 18.19 0.78 6.45
CA GLY A 406 17.65 1.87 7.24
C GLY A 406 17.57 1.52 8.72
N LYS A 407 16.52 2.00 9.40
CA LYS A 407 16.30 1.85 10.85
C LYS A 407 14.88 1.42 11.23
N LYS A 408 13.99 1.24 10.26
CA LYS A 408 12.56 0.98 10.48
C LYS A 408 12.17 -0.39 9.96
N SER A 409 11.29 -1.07 10.71
CA SER A 409 10.64 -2.31 10.34
C SER A 409 9.26 -2.36 10.97
N ASP A 410 8.22 -2.63 10.18
CA ASP A 410 6.86 -2.92 10.65
C ASP A 410 6.69 -4.38 11.10
N GLN A 411 7.73 -5.22 10.95
CA GLN A 411 7.74 -6.66 11.23
C GLN A 411 6.68 -7.47 10.44
N ALA A 412 6.09 -6.88 9.41
CA ALA A 412 5.05 -7.50 8.57
C ALA A 412 5.52 -7.64 7.12
N HIS A 413 6.13 -6.59 6.58
CA HIS A 413 6.48 -6.48 5.17
C HIS A 413 7.97 -6.12 4.98
N PRO A 414 8.64 -6.69 3.96
CA PRO A 414 9.93 -6.20 3.51
C PRO A 414 9.76 -4.84 2.80
N PRO A 415 10.87 -4.10 2.56
CA PRO A 415 10.86 -2.89 1.75
C PRO A 415 10.24 -3.13 0.37
N ILE A 416 9.76 -2.07 -0.29
CA ILE A 416 9.19 -2.13 -1.64
C ILE A 416 10.28 -2.53 -2.63
N HIS A 417 10.12 -3.66 -3.32
CA HIS A 417 11.11 -4.19 -4.26
C HIS A 417 10.46 -4.98 -5.40
N PRO A 418 11.13 -5.11 -6.56
CA PRO A 418 10.62 -5.92 -7.67
C PRO A 418 10.68 -7.41 -7.33
N THR A 419 9.58 -8.12 -7.55
CA THR A 419 9.43 -9.56 -7.28
C THR A 419 9.45 -10.39 -8.57
N LYS A 420 9.27 -9.73 -9.72
CA LYS A 420 9.26 -10.34 -11.05
C LYS A 420 9.76 -9.34 -12.10
N TYR A 421 10.45 -9.84 -13.13
CA TYR A 421 10.81 -9.05 -14.30
C TYR A 421 9.66 -8.93 -15.31
N THR A 422 9.57 -7.78 -15.97
CA THR A 422 8.64 -7.55 -17.09
C THR A 422 9.18 -6.46 -18.02
N ASN A 423 9.08 -6.67 -19.33
CA ASN A 423 9.37 -5.68 -20.37
C ASN A 423 8.09 -5.14 -21.06
N GLY A 424 6.91 -5.63 -20.65
CA GLY A 424 5.65 -5.48 -21.39
C GLY A 424 4.62 -4.53 -20.76
N LEU A 425 5.02 -3.61 -19.88
CA LEU A 425 4.08 -2.67 -19.24
C LEU A 425 3.67 -1.55 -20.20
N GLN A 426 2.76 -1.80 -21.14
CA GLN A 426 2.18 -0.74 -21.99
C GLN A 426 1.12 0.08 -21.22
N GLY A 427 1.20 1.41 -21.27
CA GLY A 427 0.16 2.32 -20.77
C GLY A 427 0.07 2.47 -19.25
N LEU A 428 1.04 1.96 -18.50
CA LEU A 428 1.21 2.18 -17.07
C LEU A 428 2.58 2.78 -16.83
N ILE A 429 2.64 3.74 -15.92
CA ILE A 429 3.88 4.42 -15.56
C ILE A 429 4.92 3.36 -15.22
N TYR A 430 5.94 3.27 -16.06
CA TYR A 430 7.04 2.34 -15.87
C TYR A 430 7.70 2.66 -14.52
N PHE A 431 7.70 1.68 -13.61
CA PHE A 431 8.70 1.65 -12.55
C PHE A 431 10.03 1.31 -13.23
N THR A 432 10.67 2.33 -13.80
CA THR A 432 12.05 2.20 -14.27
C THR A 432 12.92 2.07 -13.04
N ILE A 433 13.67 0.97 -12.94
CA ILE A 433 14.77 0.85 -12.00
C ILE A 433 15.91 1.73 -12.55
N ILE A 434 16.16 2.90 -11.95
CA ILE A 434 17.30 3.75 -12.37
C ILE A 434 18.61 2.97 -12.23
N THR A 435 19.46 3.09 -13.25
CA THR A 435 20.90 2.84 -13.18
C THR A 435 21.72 4.14 -13.13
N TYR A 436 22.88 4.06 -12.49
CA TYR A 436 23.91 5.11 -12.47
C TYR A 436 24.98 4.77 -13.51
N ASP A 437 25.14 5.63 -14.52
CA ASP A 437 26.25 5.57 -15.48
C ASP A 437 27.50 6.22 -14.86
N LYS A 438 28.59 5.46 -14.84
CA LYS A 438 29.87 5.79 -14.20
C LYS A 438 30.70 6.78 -15.03
N ASN A 439 30.39 6.98 -16.32
CA ASN A 439 31.29 7.66 -17.24
C ASN A 439 30.99 9.14 -17.46
N ASN A 440 29.76 9.61 -17.23
CA ASN A 440 29.36 10.91 -17.79
C ASN A 440 28.95 12.00 -16.80
N ASP A 441 28.88 11.71 -15.50
CA ASP A 441 28.75 12.70 -14.43
C ASP A 441 27.75 13.87 -14.66
N ASN A 442 26.73 13.65 -15.50
CA ASN A 442 25.71 14.58 -15.94
C ASN A 442 24.37 13.85 -16.09
N PHE A 443 23.27 14.51 -15.71
CA PHE A 443 21.92 14.10 -16.08
C PHE A 443 21.62 14.60 -17.50
N THR A 444 22.19 13.97 -18.52
CA THR A 444 21.94 14.40 -19.91
C THR A 444 20.57 13.87 -20.37
N LEU A 445 19.67 14.78 -20.74
CA LEU A 445 18.50 14.51 -21.57
C LEU A 445 18.99 14.29 -23.00
N LEU A 446 18.90 13.06 -23.52
CA LEU A 446 19.02 12.84 -24.96
C LEU A 446 17.70 13.23 -25.60
N ASN A 447 17.63 14.46 -26.12
CA ASN A 447 16.64 14.86 -27.10
C ASN A 447 16.98 14.20 -28.43
N ASN A 448 16.04 13.43 -28.99
CA ASN A 448 15.60 13.66 -30.36
C ASN A 448 14.34 12.86 -30.72
N THR A 449 13.41 13.59 -31.35
CA THR A 449 12.38 13.18 -32.32
C THR A 449 11.11 12.44 -31.87
N TYR A 450 10.01 13.20 -31.98
CA TYR A 450 8.62 12.89 -32.35
C TYR A 450 7.79 11.92 -31.50
N ASN A 451 6.80 12.53 -30.82
CA ASN A 451 5.52 11.99 -30.35
C ASN A 451 5.57 10.72 -29.46
N THR A 452 5.01 10.89 -28.24
CA THR A 452 4.62 9.88 -27.24
C THR A 452 5.63 9.57 -26.12
N LEU A 453 5.18 9.81 -24.87
CA LEU A 453 5.63 9.25 -23.57
C LEU A 453 6.90 9.82 -22.89
N LEU A 454 6.66 10.85 -22.06
CA LEU A 454 7.53 11.33 -20.96
C LEU A 454 7.57 10.34 -19.78
N ILE A 455 8.60 9.49 -19.64
CA ILE A 455 8.95 8.83 -18.36
C ILE A 455 10.46 8.57 -18.30
N ASN A 456 11.18 9.25 -17.39
CA ASN A 456 12.58 8.95 -17.09
C ASN A 456 12.85 9.19 -15.58
N LYS A 457 13.28 8.14 -14.87
CA LYS A 457 14.12 8.12 -13.65
C LYS A 457 13.45 8.14 -12.22
N ILE A 458 13.29 6.97 -11.55
CA ILE A 458 13.41 6.74 -10.05
C ILE A 458 14.27 5.50 -9.65
N THR A 459 15.14 5.58 -8.63
CA THR A 459 16.15 4.54 -8.29
C THR A 459 15.73 3.67 -7.11
N LEU A 460 15.83 2.35 -7.30
CA LEU A 460 16.05 1.37 -6.23
C LEU A 460 17.52 0.97 -6.28
N THR A 461 18.37 1.58 -5.44
CA THR A 461 19.82 1.26 -5.45
C THR A 461 20.06 0.01 -4.63
N ILE A 462 20.34 -1.08 -5.33
CA ILE A 462 20.74 -2.37 -4.78
C ILE A 462 22.23 -2.62 -5.16
N PHE A 463 23.16 -1.68 -4.87
CA PHE A 463 24.66 -1.83 -4.85
C PHE A 463 25.41 -1.66 -6.19
N PRO A 464 26.76 -1.50 -6.26
CA PRO A 464 27.78 -0.99 -5.31
C PRO A 464 28.57 0.29 -5.78
N LEU A 465 29.31 0.92 -4.83
CA LEU A 465 30.57 1.78 -4.80
C LEU A 465 30.93 2.77 -5.96
N ASN A 466 31.67 3.90 -5.82
CA ASN A 466 32.48 4.52 -4.76
C ASN A 466 32.82 6.02 -5.06
N THR A 467 33.25 6.71 -4.00
CA THR A 467 34.09 7.94 -3.87
C THR A 467 34.36 8.84 -5.10
N LYS A 468 34.04 10.14 -4.97
CA LYS A 468 34.66 11.22 -5.75
C LYS A 468 35.70 11.95 -4.92
N MET A 469 36.83 12.30 -5.53
CA MET A 469 37.77 13.25 -4.92
C MET A 469 37.35 14.66 -5.31
N TYR A 470 37.28 15.55 -4.32
CA TYR A 470 37.12 16.98 -4.54
C TYR A 470 38.36 17.71 -4.03
N ASN A 471 38.85 18.65 -4.81
CA ASN A 471 39.88 19.60 -4.41
C ASN A 471 39.19 20.87 -3.90
N SER A 472 39.62 21.39 -2.75
CA SER A 472 39.23 22.72 -2.28
C SER A 472 40.47 23.60 -2.19
N LEU A 473 40.42 24.76 -2.84
CA LEU A 473 41.45 25.80 -2.84
C LEU A 473 40.96 26.99 -2.00
N SER A 474 41.85 27.60 -1.24
CA SER A 474 41.55 28.78 -0.39
C SER A 474 42.58 29.88 -0.66
N PHE A 475 42.11 31.12 -0.78
CA PHE A 475 42.90 32.31 -1.08
C PHE A 475 42.57 33.44 -0.08
N TYR A 476 43.53 34.35 0.11
CA TYR A 476 43.31 35.68 0.69
C TYR A 476 43.94 36.72 -0.24
N PRO A 477 43.40 37.96 -0.29
CA PRO A 477 44.18 39.09 -0.77
C PRO A 477 45.37 39.30 0.17
N LEU A 478 46.55 39.54 -0.41
CA LEU A 478 47.74 39.94 0.35
C LEU A 478 47.49 41.35 0.90
N TYR A 479 47.60 41.50 2.22
CA TYR A 479 47.48 42.78 2.92
C TYR A 479 48.68 43.68 2.67
#